data_AF-A0A1C4HRV0-F1
#
_entry.id   AF-A0A1C4HRV0-F1
#
_cell.length_a   1.000
_cell.length_b   1.000
_cell.length_c   1.000
_cell.angle_alpha   90.00
_cell.angle_beta   90.00
_cell.angle_gamma   90.00
#
_symmetry.space_group_name_H-M   'P 1'
#
loop_
_entity.id
_entity.type
_entity.pdbx_description
1 polymer ?
#
loop_
_entity_poly.entity_id
_entity_poly.type
_entity_poly.pdbx_seq_one_letter_code
_entity_poly.pdbx_strand_id
1 'polypeptide(L)'
;GLNRSETEFLHREIFTDNAYFRHGIALPPAAVVVDVGANIGMFTLRCALHSPGARIIAVEPVTELADAVALNAELYDVDATVLRTALGRADGETDFTFYPGNSVMSGRFADPREDLDVLRGYLLTGQETPDEGGLDRLMTDRMTARTRRVPVTTLTSVAHTHRLDRVDLLKIDVEKAEADVLDGIDDTLWPRIDRVVLEVHDLDGRLAAVLGLLRSRGYLTTTDQDPRLTRTPCHNVYARRPGVPAGTASVTLPDRGPTLRSLTGELRELAAARLPSAPPPDRWTLVTELTELTELTELTELTGRTESTDLTGGHRASSGARPDTAGSPRVAVLAAIWADIFGPDAVRPDADFFDLGGDSLTAVRLMTRLEDALGEDALTPDLIFTDSTFGALADAVEASGAPEPTALP
;
A
#
# COMPACT_ATOMS: atom_id res chain seq x y z
N GLY A 1 1.26 6.10 1.16
CA GLY A 1 1.64 4.93 1.98
C GLY A 1 3.12 4.99 2.27
N LEU A 2 3.64 4.02 3.03
CA LEU A 2 5.08 3.93 3.32
C LEU A 2 5.90 3.49 2.09
N ASN A 3 5.28 2.74 1.17
CA ASN A 3 5.86 2.27 -0.08
C ASN A 3 4.82 2.37 -1.22
N ARG A 4 5.23 2.87 -2.41
CA ARG A 4 4.35 3.02 -3.59
C ARG A 4 3.82 1.68 -4.08
N SER A 5 4.69 0.67 -4.21
CA SER A 5 4.31 -0.64 -4.75
C SER A 5 3.25 -1.35 -3.89
N GLU A 6 3.40 -1.28 -2.56
CA GLU A 6 2.39 -1.80 -1.62
C GLU A 6 1.08 -1.01 -1.67
N THR A 7 1.17 0.32 -1.80
CA THR A 7 -0.01 1.18 -1.91
C THR A 7 -0.81 0.84 -3.17
N GLU A 8 -0.13 0.59 -4.30
CA GLU A 8 -0.75 0.18 -5.56
C GLU A 8 -1.35 -1.23 -5.49
N PHE A 9 -0.67 -2.17 -4.81
CA PHE A 9 -1.19 -3.50 -4.55
C PHE A 9 -2.50 -3.43 -3.74
N LEU A 10 -2.48 -2.78 -2.58
CA LEU A 10 -3.66 -2.59 -1.72
C LEU A 10 -4.77 -1.84 -2.46
N HIS A 11 -4.43 -0.80 -3.25
CA HIS A 11 -5.41 -0.09 -4.07
C HIS A 11 -6.09 -1.04 -5.06
N ARG A 12 -5.32 -1.86 -5.77
CA ARG A 12 -5.88 -2.80 -6.75
C ARG A 12 -6.79 -3.80 -6.07
N GLU A 13 -6.34 -4.43 -4.99
CA GLU A 13 -7.13 -5.41 -4.24
C GLU A 13 -8.45 -4.81 -3.70
N ILE A 14 -8.37 -3.66 -3.03
CA ILE A 14 -9.48 -3.07 -2.28
C ILE A 14 -10.43 -2.30 -3.21
N PHE A 15 -9.90 -1.52 -4.15
CA PHE A 15 -10.68 -0.61 -5.00
C PHE A 15 -10.98 -1.18 -6.38
N THR A 16 -10.01 -1.83 -7.03
CA THR A 16 -10.18 -2.36 -8.40
C THR A 16 -10.87 -3.73 -8.39
N ASP A 17 -10.33 -4.67 -7.61
CA ASP A 17 -10.79 -6.06 -7.53
C ASP A 17 -11.96 -6.22 -6.55
N ASN A 18 -12.19 -5.18 -5.73
CA ASN A 18 -13.27 -5.09 -4.75
C ASN A 18 -13.30 -6.31 -3.82
N ALA A 19 -12.11 -6.82 -3.44
CA ALA A 19 -11.94 -8.12 -2.80
C ALA A 19 -12.83 -8.30 -1.56
N TYR A 20 -12.95 -7.27 -0.74
CA TYR A 20 -13.71 -7.31 0.53
C TYR A 20 -15.24 -7.15 0.38
N PHE A 21 -15.73 -6.83 -0.83
CA PHE A 21 -17.15 -6.57 -1.11
C PHE A 21 -17.72 -7.53 -2.18
N ARG A 22 -17.29 -8.79 -2.12
CA ARG A 22 -17.78 -9.88 -2.96
C ARG A 22 -18.85 -10.71 -2.25
N HIS A 23 -19.45 -11.66 -2.97
CA HIS A 23 -20.37 -12.66 -2.42
C HIS A 23 -21.54 -12.09 -1.59
N GLY A 24 -22.04 -10.90 -1.97
CA GLY A 24 -23.17 -10.25 -1.33
C GLY A 24 -22.83 -9.46 -0.06
N ILE A 25 -21.55 -9.23 0.23
CA ILE A 25 -21.13 -8.27 1.26
C ILE A 25 -21.35 -6.84 0.73
N ALA A 26 -22.13 -6.07 1.48
CA ALA A 26 -22.40 -4.66 1.23
C ALA A 26 -22.68 -3.97 2.56
N LEU A 27 -22.43 -2.66 2.65
CA LEU A 27 -22.67 -1.86 3.84
C LEU A 27 -24.04 -1.16 3.76
N PRO A 28 -24.82 -1.11 4.85
CA PRO A 28 -25.92 -0.17 4.95
C PRO A 28 -25.39 1.27 5.09
N PRO A 29 -26.23 2.30 4.88
CA PRO A 29 -25.87 3.68 5.23
C PRO A 29 -25.52 3.81 6.72
N ALA A 30 -24.58 4.69 7.05
CA ALA A 30 -24.08 4.89 8.42
C ALA A 30 -23.71 3.57 9.13
N ALA A 31 -23.03 2.68 8.39
CA ALA A 31 -22.54 1.41 8.92
C ALA A 31 -21.54 1.60 10.06
N VAL A 32 -21.54 0.68 11.01
CA VAL A 32 -20.49 0.52 12.00
C VAL A 32 -19.52 -0.55 11.53
N VAL A 33 -18.28 -0.17 11.23
CA VAL A 33 -17.25 -1.08 10.70
C VAL A 33 -16.12 -1.23 11.69
N VAL A 34 -15.62 -2.46 11.84
CA VAL A 34 -14.35 -2.72 12.51
C VAL A 34 -13.35 -3.25 11.48
N ASP A 35 -12.27 -2.50 11.28
CA ASP A 35 -11.20 -2.78 10.34
C ASP A 35 -9.96 -3.27 11.13
N VAL A 36 -9.79 -4.58 11.23
CA VAL A 36 -8.67 -5.20 11.97
C VAL A 36 -7.52 -5.50 11.00
N GLY A 37 -6.36 -4.91 11.28
CA GLY A 37 -5.24 -4.84 10.34
C GLY A 37 -5.50 -3.77 9.29
N ALA A 38 -5.67 -2.53 9.74
CA ALA A 38 -6.03 -1.43 8.87
C ALA A 38 -4.88 -1.01 7.92
N ASN A 39 -3.63 -1.37 8.23
CA ASN A 39 -2.44 -0.99 7.48
C ASN A 39 -2.44 0.54 7.25
N ILE A 40 -2.32 1.03 6.02
CA ILE A 40 -2.38 2.46 5.67
C ILE A 40 -3.81 3.02 5.56
N GLY A 41 -4.85 2.25 5.91
CA GLY A 41 -6.23 2.73 6.00
C GLY A 41 -7.03 2.71 4.69
N MET A 42 -6.54 2.02 3.66
CA MET A 42 -7.21 1.95 2.35
C MET A 42 -8.59 1.30 2.43
N PHE A 43 -8.75 0.25 3.25
CA PHE A 43 -10.05 -0.38 3.47
C PHE A 43 -10.99 0.50 4.32
N THR A 44 -10.46 1.17 5.34
CA THR A 44 -11.16 2.21 6.10
C THR A 44 -11.75 3.29 5.17
N LEU A 45 -10.94 3.86 4.25
CA LEU A 45 -11.43 4.82 3.25
C LEU A 45 -12.49 4.20 2.34
N ARG A 46 -12.26 2.96 1.87
CA ARG A 46 -13.20 2.24 1.02
C ARG A 46 -14.57 2.06 1.69
N CYS A 47 -14.61 1.80 2.99
CA CYS A 47 -15.86 1.69 3.76
C CYS A 47 -16.59 3.03 3.85
N ALA A 48 -15.87 4.12 4.12
CA ALA A 48 -16.45 5.46 4.17
C ALA A 48 -17.10 5.88 2.84
N LEU A 49 -16.46 5.56 1.71
CA LEU A 49 -17.00 5.83 0.38
C LEU A 49 -18.25 4.99 0.06
N HIS A 50 -18.33 3.77 0.58
CA HIS A 50 -19.49 2.90 0.38
C HIS A 50 -20.67 3.24 1.28
N SER A 51 -20.38 3.72 2.49
CA SER A 51 -21.37 4.04 3.51
C SER A 51 -21.10 5.45 4.03
N PRO A 52 -21.65 6.49 3.40
CA PRO A 52 -21.61 7.84 3.94
C PRO A 52 -22.10 7.89 5.39
N GLY A 53 -21.34 8.57 6.25
CA GLY A 53 -21.59 8.63 7.69
C GLY A 53 -21.28 7.34 8.44
N ALA A 54 -20.50 6.42 7.85
CA ALA A 54 -20.00 5.25 8.55
C ALA A 54 -19.15 5.66 9.75
N ARG A 55 -19.29 4.90 10.84
CA ARG A 55 -18.43 4.97 12.01
C ARG A 55 -17.46 3.79 11.97
N ILE A 56 -16.15 4.06 11.95
CA ILE A 56 -15.14 3.03 11.73
C ILE A 56 -14.23 2.93 12.95
N ILE A 57 -13.97 1.71 13.43
CA ILE A 57 -12.89 1.41 14.38
C ILE A 57 -11.77 0.73 13.59
N ALA A 58 -10.67 1.43 13.36
CA ALA A 58 -9.51 0.91 12.65
C ALA A 58 -8.45 0.46 13.66
N VAL A 59 -7.97 -0.77 13.55
CA VAL A 59 -7.01 -1.36 14.48
C VAL A 59 -5.72 -1.70 13.75
N GLU A 60 -4.62 -1.06 14.15
CA GLU A 60 -3.31 -1.20 13.53
C GLU A 60 -2.21 -1.06 14.60
N PRO A 61 -1.50 -2.13 14.96
CA PRO A 61 -0.49 -2.10 16.02
C PRO A 61 0.78 -1.33 15.64
N VAL A 62 1.11 -1.18 14.35
CA VAL A 62 2.30 -0.46 13.91
C VAL A 62 2.01 1.03 13.89
N THR A 63 2.71 1.79 14.74
CA THR A 63 2.50 3.24 14.91
C THR A 63 2.51 4.00 13.59
N GLU A 64 3.49 3.75 12.72
CA GLU A 64 3.65 4.44 11.45
C GLU A 64 2.48 4.18 10.48
N LEU A 65 1.95 2.96 10.49
CA LEU A 65 0.77 2.59 9.69
C LEU A 65 -0.49 3.21 10.29
N ALA A 66 -0.68 3.13 11.61
CA ALA A 66 -1.79 3.74 12.31
C ALA A 66 -1.83 5.27 12.13
N ASP A 67 -0.67 5.93 12.11
CA ASP A 67 -0.56 7.36 11.82
C ASP A 67 -1.01 7.66 10.38
N ALA A 68 -0.67 6.79 9.41
CA ALA A 68 -1.20 6.90 8.05
C ALA A 68 -2.72 6.71 7.98
N VAL A 69 -3.31 5.78 8.76
CA VAL A 69 -4.77 5.65 8.87
C VAL A 69 -5.39 6.94 9.39
N ALA A 70 -4.83 7.52 10.47
CA ALA A 70 -5.35 8.73 11.10
C ALA A 70 -5.29 9.92 10.14
N LEU A 71 -4.15 10.10 9.45
CA LEU A 71 -3.98 11.16 8.45
C LEU A 71 -4.97 11.00 7.29
N ASN A 72 -5.14 9.78 6.78
CA ASN A 72 -6.11 9.50 5.73
C ASN A 72 -7.55 9.74 6.20
N ALA A 73 -7.89 9.36 7.43
CA ALA A 73 -9.22 9.64 7.97
C ALA A 73 -9.49 11.14 8.08
N GLU A 74 -8.51 11.92 8.55
CA GLU A 74 -8.61 13.39 8.65
C GLU A 74 -8.75 14.05 7.28
N LEU A 75 -7.90 13.68 6.31
CA LEU A 75 -7.92 14.25 4.96
C LEU A 75 -9.26 14.05 4.25
N TYR A 76 -9.93 12.92 4.49
CA TYR A 76 -11.17 12.54 3.81
C TYR A 76 -12.43 12.72 4.68
N ASP A 77 -12.31 13.40 5.83
CA ASP A 77 -13.40 13.63 6.80
C ASP A 77 -14.16 12.34 7.17
N VAL A 78 -13.39 11.28 7.46
CA VAL A 78 -13.91 9.98 7.85
C VAL A 78 -14.00 9.89 9.37
N ASP A 79 -15.18 9.51 9.89
CA ASP A 79 -15.37 9.18 11.31
C ASP A 79 -14.71 7.83 11.65
N ALA A 80 -13.38 7.86 11.77
CA ALA A 80 -12.56 6.72 12.14
C ALA A 80 -11.87 6.92 13.50
N THR A 81 -12.02 5.97 14.40
CA THR A 81 -11.21 5.86 15.62
C THR A 81 -10.07 4.86 15.38
N VAL A 82 -8.83 5.34 15.43
CA VAL A 82 -7.64 4.51 15.21
C VAL A 82 -7.06 3.99 16.52
N LEU A 83 -6.94 2.66 16.65
CA LEU A 83 -6.40 1.98 17.81
C LEU A 83 -5.00 1.42 17.51
N ARG A 84 -4.00 1.92 18.22
CA ARG A 84 -2.60 1.48 18.16
C ARG A 84 -2.37 0.25 19.04
N THR A 85 -3.05 -0.83 18.73
CA THR A 85 -3.06 -2.08 19.50
C THR A 85 -3.24 -3.26 18.55
N ALA A 86 -2.81 -4.44 18.96
CA ALA A 86 -3.18 -5.68 18.29
C ALA A 86 -4.47 -6.24 18.91
N LEU A 87 -5.21 -7.05 18.14
CA LEU A 87 -6.30 -7.86 18.68
C LEU A 87 -5.86 -9.31 18.85
N GLY A 88 -6.32 -9.94 19.92
CA GLY A 88 -6.07 -11.35 20.19
C GLY A 88 -7.04 -11.92 21.22
N ARG A 89 -6.73 -13.13 21.70
CA ARG A 89 -7.60 -13.92 22.58
C ARG A 89 -7.78 -13.34 24.00
N ALA A 90 -6.84 -12.52 24.46
CA ALA A 90 -6.83 -11.93 25.79
C ALA A 90 -5.97 -10.66 25.84
N ASP A 91 -6.20 -9.82 26.85
CA ASP A 91 -5.39 -8.63 27.09
C ASP A 91 -3.94 -9.02 27.45
N GLY A 92 -2.97 -8.25 26.97
CA GLY A 92 -1.56 -8.49 27.23
C GLY A 92 -0.64 -7.70 26.30
N GLU A 93 0.54 -8.26 26.05
CA GLU A 93 1.53 -7.72 25.12
C GLU A 93 1.99 -8.85 24.19
N THR A 94 2.37 -8.51 22.97
CA THR A 94 2.99 -9.45 22.04
C THR A 94 4.19 -8.82 21.35
N ASP A 95 5.15 -9.65 20.98
CA ASP A 95 6.13 -9.26 19.98
C ASP A 95 5.45 -9.29 18.60
N PHE A 96 5.71 -8.27 17.80
CA PHE A 96 5.17 -8.04 16.46
C PHE A 96 6.33 -7.77 15.51
N THR A 97 6.39 -8.49 14.40
CA THR A 97 7.43 -8.33 13.39
C THR A 97 6.92 -7.41 12.30
N PHE A 98 7.60 -6.26 12.15
CA PHE A 98 7.30 -5.25 11.14
C PHE A 98 8.38 -5.22 10.06
N TYR A 99 7.99 -5.27 8.80
CA TYR A 99 8.88 -5.12 7.64
C TYR A 99 8.62 -3.76 6.97
N PRO A 100 9.50 -2.75 7.16
CA PRO A 100 9.28 -1.43 6.58
C PRO A 100 9.21 -1.42 5.04
N GLY A 101 9.94 -2.32 4.38
CA GLY A 101 9.93 -2.49 2.92
C GLY A 101 8.90 -3.49 2.39
N ASN A 102 8.12 -4.10 3.28
CA ASN A 102 7.02 -5.02 2.96
C ASN A 102 5.93 -5.00 4.04
N SER A 103 5.29 -3.86 4.25
CA SER A 103 4.44 -3.65 5.43
C SER A 103 3.21 -4.58 5.46
N VAL A 104 2.73 -5.01 4.30
CA VAL A 104 1.58 -5.91 4.14
C VAL A 104 1.82 -7.27 4.80
N MET A 105 3.04 -7.81 4.73
CA MET A 105 3.37 -9.11 5.33
C MET A 105 3.76 -9.02 6.82
N SER A 106 3.55 -7.87 7.46
CA SER A 106 3.91 -7.67 8.86
C SER A 106 2.89 -8.32 9.79
N GLY A 107 3.35 -9.01 10.82
CA GLY A 107 2.46 -9.79 11.68
C GLY A 107 3.13 -10.36 12.92
N ARG A 108 2.30 -10.86 13.84
CA ARG A 108 2.76 -11.56 15.06
C ARG A 108 3.52 -12.86 14.75
N PHE A 109 3.08 -13.58 13.72
CA PHE A 109 3.64 -14.87 13.32
C PHE A 109 4.43 -14.78 12.01
N ALA A 110 4.91 -13.60 11.66
CA ALA A 110 5.76 -13.44 10.50
C ALA A 110 7.13 -14.07 10.77
N ASP A 111 7.58 -14.92 9.84
CA ASP A 111 8.87 -15.59 9.86
C ASP A 111 9.57 -15.34 8.52
N PRO A 112 10.68 -14.59 8.50
CA PRO A 112 11.37 -14.24 7.26
C PRO A 112 11.73 -15.42 6.36
N ARG A 113 11.93 -16.62 6.92
CA ARG A 113 12.32 -17.82 6.17
C ARG A 113 11.13 -18.55 5.56
N GLU A 114 9.98 -18.56 6.24
CA GLU A 114 8.75 -19.17 5.72
C GLU A 114 8.00 -18.23 4.77
N ASP A 115 8.11 -16.92 5.00
CA ASP A 115 7.46 -15.87 4.21
C ASP A 115 8.14 -15.62 2.84
N LEU A 116 9.35 -16.15 2.65
CA LEU A 116 10.10 -16.12 1.40
C LEU A 116 9.35 -16.81 0.26
N ASP A 117 8.76 -17.99 0.48
CA ASP A 117 8.02 -18.71 -0.56
C ASP A 117 6.69 -18.03 -0.92
N VAL A 118 6.05 -17.40 0.06
CA VAL A 118 4.85 -16.56 -0.14
C VAL A 118 5.22 -15.32 -0.95
N LEU A 119 6.27 -14.60 -0.55
CA LEU A 119 6.78 -13.43 -1.28
C LEU A 119 7.19 -13.80 -2.73
N ARG A 120 7.78 -14.98 -2.96
CA ARG A 120 7.99 -15.54 -4.31
C ARG A 120 6.67 -15.68 -5.07
N GLY A 121 5.62 -16.20 -4.44
CA GLY A 121 4.27 -16.28 -5.01
C GLY A 121 3.68 -14.91 -5.38
N TYR A 122 3.84 -13.90 -4.53
CA TYR A 122 3.39 -12.52 -4.78
C TYR A 122 4.18 -11.86 -5.93
N LEU A 123 5.50 -12.03 -5.98
CA LEU A 123 6.40 -11.45 -6.98
C LEU A 123 6.31 -12.16 -8.35
N LEU A 124 5.95 -13.44 -8.40
CA LEU A 124 5.89 -14.26 -9.62
C LEU A 124 4.52 -14.25 -10.33
N THR A 125 3.72 -13.21 -10.11
CA THR A 125 2.40 -13.06 -10.78
C THR A 125 2.52 -12.64 -12.25
N GLY A 126 3.73 -12.36 -12.74
CA GLY A 126 4.08 -12.19 -14.17
C GLY A 126 4.58 -13.47 -14.85
N GLN A 127 4.42 -13.55 -16.18
CA GLN A 127 4.65 -14.74 -17.02
C GLN A 127 6.10 -15.26 -17.12
N GLU A 128 7.09 -14.65 -16.46
CA GLU A 128 8.47 -15.13 -16.52
C GLU A 128 9.23 -14.99 -15.20
N THR A 129 9.80 -16.09 -14.73
CA THR A 129 10.66 -16.15 -13.53
C THR A 129 11.92 -15.28 -13.71
N PRO A 130 12.27 -14.40 -12.76
CA PRO A 130 13.57 -13.71 -12.75
C PRO A 130 14.70 -14.72 -12.49
N ASP A 131 15.95 -14.32 -12.74
CA ASP A 131 17.10 -15.13 -12.31
C ASP A 131 17.16 -15.27 -10.78
N GLU A 132 17.77 -16.34 -10.28
CA GLU A 132 17.81 -16.64 -8.85
C GLU A 132 18.59 -15.59 -8.02
N GLY A 133 19.53 -14.86 -8.62
CA GLY A 133 20.42 -13.95 -7.91
C GLY A 133 19.80 -12.59 -7.61
N GLY A 134 19.12 -11.99 -8.59
CA GLY A 134 18.41 -10.71 -8.41
C GLY A 134 17.18 -10.84 -7.51
N LEU A 135 16.53 -12.00 -7.52
CA LEU A 135 15.38 -12.29 -6.66
C LEU A 135 15.79 -12.35 -5.18
N ASP A 136 16.88 -13.06 -4.85
CA ASP A 136 17.32 -13.25 -3.46
C ASP A 136 17.77 -11.93 -2.79
N ARG A 137 18.38 -11.01 -3.55
CA ARG A 137 18.76 -9.66 -3.06
C ARG A 137 17.54 -8.82 -2.70
N LEU A 138 16.57 -8.73 -3.61
CA LEU A 138 15.37 -7.91 -3.42
C LEU A 138 14.50 -8.42 -2.26
N MET A 139 14.48 -9.73 -2.06
CA MET A 139 13.83 -10.35 -0.91
C MET A 139 14.57 -10.04 0.39
N THR A 140 15.91 -10.04 0.39
CA THR A 140 16.70 -9.74 1.59
C THR A 140 16.44 -8.32 2.10
N ASP A 141 16.43 -7.32 1.22
CA ASP A 141 16.22 -5.92 1.62
C ASP A 141 14.78 -5.67 2.12
N ARG A 142 13.78 -6.23 1.43
CA ARG A 142 12.35 -6.12 1.82
C ARG A 142 11.99 -6.87 3.10
N MET A 143 12.74 -7.92 3.45
CA MET A 143 12.52 -8.74 4.63
C MET A 143 13.33 -8.28 5.85
N THR A 144 13.85 -7.04 5.85
CA THR A 144 14.50 -6.44 7.02
C THR A 144 13.51 -6.26 8.17
N ALA A 145 13.47 -7.26 9.06
CA ALA A 145 12.55 -7.32 10.18
C ALA A 145 12.91 -6.33 11.30
N ARG A 146 11.90 -5.62 11.81
CA ARG A 146 11.96 -4.89 13.07
C ARG A 146 10.95 -5.50 14.03
N THR A 147 11.42 -6.18 15.07
CA THR A 147 10.54 -6.69 16.14
C THR A 147 10.23 -5.57 17.13
N ARG A 148 8.95 -5.40 17.46
CA ARG A 148 8.46 -4.43 18.44
C ARG A 148 7.47 -5.09 19.39
N ARG A 149 7.41 -4.61 20.62
CA ARG A 149 6.41 -5.05 21.58
C ARG A 149 5.19 -4.13 21.49
N VAL A 150 4.02 -4.72 21.33
CA VAL A 150 2.76 -4.00 21.14
C VAL A 150 1.70 -4.50 22.12
N PRO A 151 0.81 -3.60 22.62
CA PRO A 151 -0.31 -4.00 23.44
C PRO A 151 -1.28 -4.86 22.64
N VAL A 152 -1.93 -5.79 23.35
CA VAL A 152 -2.97 -6.67 22.82
C VAL A 152 -4.22 -6.49 23.66
N THR A 153 -5.38 -6.41 23.01
CA THR A 153 -6.69 -6.49 23.67
C THR A 153 -7.63 -7.40 22.88
N THR A 154 -8.83 -7.65 23.42
CA THR A 154 -9.85 -8.45 22.74
C THR A 154 -10.81 -7.59 21.93
N LEU A 155 -11.42 -8.17 20.88
CA LEU A 155 -12.43 -7.45 20.11
C LEU A 155 -13.67 -7.14 20.98
N THR A 156 -14.04 -8.01 21.93
CA THR A 156 -15.09 -7.72 22.91
C THR A 156 -14.76 -6.49 23.77
N SER A 157 -13.53 -6.37 24.27
CA SER A 157 -13.07 -5.19 25.04
C SER A 157 -13.17 -3.90 24.22
N VAL A 158 -12.78 -3.95 22.95
CA VAL A 158 -12.93 -2.83 22.00
C VAL A 158 -14.40 -2.46 21.81
N ALA A 159 -15.26 -3.44 21.53
CA ALA A 159 -16.68 -3.20 21.35
C ALA A 159 -17.33 -2.57 22.59
N HIS A 160 -16.96 -2.99 23.79
CA HIS A 160 -17.43 -2.40 25.05
C HIS A 160 -16.93 -0.97 25.25
N THR A 161 -15.62 -0.75 25.09
CA THR A 161 -14.97 0.55 25.31
C THR A 161 -15.54 1.61 24.37
N HIS A 162 -15.74 1.24 23.11
CA HIS A 162 -16.27 2.14 22.09
C HIS A 162 -17.79 2.10 21.96
N ARG A 163 -18.50 1.37 22.83
CA ARG A 163 -19.96 1.25 22.87
C ARG A 163 -20.55 0.88 21.51
N LEU A 164 -20.06 -0.23 20.96
CA LEU A 164 -20.56 -0.78 19.71
C LEU A 164 -21.80 -1.64 20.00
N ASP A 165 -22.97 -1.08 19.74
CA ASP A 165 -24.25 -1.79 19.87
C ASP A 165 -24.49 -2.74 18.69
N ARG A 166 -23.85 -2.49 17.55
CA ARG A 166 -23.82 -3.34 16.35
C ARG A 166 -22.47 -3.23 15.63
N VAL A 167 -22.15 -4.22 14.83
CA VAL A 167 -21.04 -4.23 13.87
C VAL A 167 -21.59 -4.72 12.54
N ASP A 168 -21.79 -3.79 11.60
CA ASP A 168 -22.35 -4.06 10.28
C ASP A 168 -21.38 -4.86 9.39
N LEU A 169 -20.07 -4.66 9.61
CA LEU A 169 -18.97 -5.40 8.98
C LEU A 169 -17.75 -5.47 9.90
N LEU A 170 -17.23 -6.67 10.09
CA LEU A 170 -15.94 -6.95 10.71
C LEU A 170 -14.96 -7.45 9.64
N LYS A 171 -13.91 -6.68 9.35
CA LYS A 171 -12.77 -7.10 8.52
C LYS A 171 -11.65 -7.60 9.41
N ILE A 172 -11.08 -8.76 9.11
CA ILE A 172 -9.89 -9.29 9.79
C ILE A 172 -8.87 -9.72 8.74
N ASP A 173 -7.74 -9.02 8.69
CA ASP A 173 -6.60 -9.46 7.91
C ASP A 173 -5.36 -8.97 8.67
N VAL A 174 -4.74 -9.92 9.39
CA VAL A 174 -3.72 -9.69 10.43
C VAL A 174 -2.59 -10.70 10.34
N GLU A 175 -2.39 -11.28 9.15
CA GLU A 175 -1.27 -12.16 8.80
C GLU A 175 -1.04 -13.30 9.81
N LYS A 176 -1.81 -14.39 9.63
CA LYS A 176 -1.74 -15.67 10.38
C LYS A 176 -2.26 -15.63 11.82
N ALA A 177 -2.72 -14.47 12.31
CA ALA A 177 -3.25 -14.29 13.67
C ALA A 177 -4.79 -14.27 13.74
N GLU A 178 -5.49 -14.64 12.66
CA GLU A 178 -6.93 -14.43 12.52
C GLU A 178 -7.73 -15.24 13.54
N ALA A 179 -7.31 -16.47 13.83
CA ALA A 179 -7.92 -17.30 14.85
C ALA A 179 -7.82 -16.67 16.25
N ASP A 180 -6.67 -16.06 16.59
CA ASP A 180 -6.50 -15.37 17.87
C ASP A 180 -7.46 -14.17 17.99
N VAL A 181 -7.71 -13.44 16.91
CA VAL A 181 -8.70 -12.35 16.88
C VAL A 181 -10.12 -12.88 17.09
N LEU A 182 -10.48 -13.97 16.40
CA LEU A 182 -11.81 -14.61 16.52
C LEU A 182 -12.06 -15.17 17.93
N ASP A 183 -11.04 -15.73 18.58
CA ASP A 183 -11.10 -16.22 19.96
C ASP A 183 -11.26 -15.07 20.98
N GLY A 184 -10.91 -13.83 20.59
CA GLY A 184 -11.17 -12.62 21.36
C GLY A 184 -12.62 -12.10 21.28
N ILE A 185 -13.54 -12.86 20.68
CA ILE A 185 -14.96 -12.52 20.54
C ILE A 185 -15.81 -13.44 21.42
N ASP A 186 -16.43 -12.87 22.44
CA ASP A 186 -17.32 -13.60 23.33
C ASP A 186 -18.76 -13.76 22.80
N ASP A 187 -19.55 -14.57 23.51
CA ASP A 187 -20.94 -14.88 23.14
C ASP A 187 -21.87 -13.66 23.18
N THR A 188 -21.45 -12.55 23.82
CA THR A 188 -22.24 -11.33 23.92
C THR A 188 -22.08 -10.43 22.70
N LEU A 189 -20.90 -10.48 22.07
CA LEU A 189 -20.59 -9.69 20.87
C LEU A 189 -21.00 -10.42 19.59
N TRP A 190 -20.84 -11.75 19.52
CA TRP A 190 -21.16 -12.52 18.30
C TRP A 190 -22.51 -12.15 17.67
N PRO A 191 -23.64 -12.09 18.42
CA PRO A 191 -24.95 -11.76 17.86
C PRO A 191 -25.07 -10.36 17.24
N ARG A 192 -24.14 -9.45 17.54
CA ARG A 192 -24.15 -8.05 17.10
C ARG A 192 -23.36 -7.81 15.81
N ILE A 193 -22.62 -8.82 15.34
CA ILE A 193 -21.85 -8.77 14.11
C ILE A 193 -22.72 -9.33 12.98
N ASP A 194 -22.97 -8.56 11.92
CA ASP A 194 -23.84 -8.96 10.80
C ASP A 194 -23.07 -9.68 9.70
N ARG A 195 -21.84 -9.21 9.44
CA ARG A 195 -20.98 -9.66 8.36
C ARG A 195 -19.54 -9.75 8.84
N VAL A 196 -18.84 -10.78 8.39
CA VAL A 196 -17.41 -10.95 8.62
C VAL A 196 -16.74 -11.20 7.28
N VAL A 197 -15.67 -10.48 7.00
CA VAL A 197 -14.77 -10.74 5.88
C VAL A 197 -13.38 -10.88 6.45
N LEU A 198 -12.67 -11.92 6.05
CA LEU A 198 -11.36 -12.18 6.60
C LEU A 198 -10.47 -12.94 5.63
N GLU A 199 -9.20 -12.58 5.63
CA GLU A 199 -8.16 -13.30 4.89
C GLU A 199 -7.58 -14.37 5.80
N VAL A 200 -7.66 -15.65 5.41
CA VAL A 200 -7.18 -16.79 6.23
C VAL A 200 -6.00 -17.44 5.55
N HIS A 201 -4.92 -17.56 6.32
CA HIS A 201 -3.78 -18.40 5.99
C HIS A 201 -4.06 -19.86 6.40
N ASP A 202 -4.40 -20.73 5.44
CA ASP A 202 -4.71 -22.14 5.66
C ASP A 202 -3.45 -22.99 5.96
N LEU A 203 -2.93 -22.79 7.16
CA LEU A 203 -1.88 -23.61 7.75
C LEU A 203 -2.54 -24.59 8.73
N ASP A 204 -2.24 -25.88 8.62
CA ASP A 204 -2.77 -26.93 9.50
C ASP A 204 -4.31 -27.04 9.54
N GLY A 205 -4.99 -26.69 8.44
CA GLY A 205 -6.45 -26.78 8.33
C GLY A 205 -7.22 -25.65 9.02
N ARG A 206 -6.56 -24.51 9.28
CA ARG A 206 -7.18 -23.31 9.87
C ARG A 206 -8.40 -22.82 9.11
N LEU A 207 -8.41 -22.91 7.77
CA LEU A 207 -9.57 -22.50 6.97
C LEU A 207 -10.82 -23.29 7.37
N ALA A 208 -10.68 -24.61 7.51
CA ALA A 208 -11.80 -25.47 7.91
C ALA A 208 -12.28 -25.14 9.33
N ALA A 209 -11.36 -24.85 10.26
CA ALA A 209 -11.70 -24.45 11.63
C ALA A 209 -12.48 -23.13 11.67
N VAL A 210 -12.00 -22.11 10.95
CA VAL A 210 -12.64 -20.79 10.85
C VAL A 210 -14.04 -20.89 10.24
N LEU A 211 -14.19 -21.65 9.14
CA LEU A 211 -15.49 -21.90 8.53
C LEU A 211 -16.44 -22.64 9.47
N GLY A 212 -15.92 -23.61 10.23
CA GLY A 212 -16.68 -24.36 11.25
C GLY A 212 -17.20 -23.44 12.36
N LEU A 213 -16.35 -22.56 12.88
CA LEU A 213 -16.71 -21.56 13.88
C LEU A 213 -17.80 -20.62 13.36
N LEU A 214 -17.60 -19.98 12.20
CA LEU A 214 -18.58 -19.04 11.65
C LEU A 214 -19.94 -19.73 11.39
N ARG A 215 -19.94 -20.97 10.89
CA ARG A 215 -21.19 -21.74 10.72
C ARG A 215 -21.85 -22.07 12.06
N SER A 216 -21.09 -22.43 13.09
CA SER A 216 -21.66 -22.69 14.43
C SER A 216 -22.26 -21.42 15.06
N ARG A 217 -21.74 -20.24 14.70
CA ARG A 217 -22.29 -18.91 15.07
C ARG A 217 -23.48 -18.46 14.20
N GLY A 218 -23.91 -19.30 13.26
CA GLY A 218 -25.11 -19.10 12.45
C GLY A 218 -24.88 -18.28 11.18
N TYR A 219 -23.66 -18.14 10.68
CA TYR A 219 -23.38 -17.46 9.43
C TYR A 219 -23.51 -18.38 8.21
N LEU A 220 -23.97 -17.83 7.10
CA LEU A 220 -23.77 -18.37 5.77
C LEU A 220 -22.34 -18.00 5.33
N THR A 221 -21.53 -18.99 4.97
CA THR A 221 -20.13 -18.78 4.60
C THR A 221 -19.87 -19.10 3.14
N THR A 222 -18.96 -18.35 2.53
CA THR A 222 -18.43 -18.55 1.18
C THR A 222 -16.94 -18.25 1.21
N THR A 223 -16.17 -18.87 0.33
CA THR A 223 -14.72 -18.67 0.22
C THR A 223 -14.35 -18.34 -1.20
N ASP A 224 -13.33 -17.51 -1.37
CA ASP A 224 -12.68 -17.21 -2.64
C ASP A 224 -11.16 -17.38 -2.46
N GLN A 225 -10.46 -17.63 -3.55
CA GLN A 225 -9.00 -17.59 -3.57
C GLN A 225 -8.57 -16.79 -4.78
N ASP A 226 -7.76 -15.76 -4.56
CA ASP A 226 -7.25 -14.96 -5.67
C ASP A 226 -6.48 -15.87 -6.63
N PRO A 227 -6.79 -15.87 -7.95
CA PRO A 227 -6.07 -16.68 -8.94
C PRO A 227 -4.55 -16.51 -8.88
N ARG A 228 -4.06 -15.31 -8.51
CA ARG A 228 -2.64 -14.98 -8.33
C ARG A 228 -2.02 -15.65 -7.10
N LEU A 229 -2.82 -15.86 -6.07
CA LEU A 229 -2.42 -16.43 -4.77
C LEU A 229 -2.76 -17.92 -4.67
N THR A 230 -3.12 -18.58 -5.77
CA THR A 230 -3.39 -20.03 -5.79
C THR A 230 -2.21 -20.91 -5.36
N ARG A 231 -1.00 -20.34 -5.33
CA ARG A 231 0.23 -20.99 -4.84
C ARG A 231 0.53 -20.71 -3.37
N THR A 232 -0.25 -19.86 -2.72
CA THR A 232 -0.12 -19.54 -1.28
C THR A 232 -1.31 -20.15 -0.52
N PRO A 233 -1.20 -20.34 0.81
CA PRO A 233 -2.32 -20.82 1.62
C PRO A 233 -3.35 -19.72 1.91
N CYS A 234 -3.29 -18.56 1.24
CA CYS A 234 -4.16 -17.43 1.52
C CYS A 234 -5.54 -17.60 0.87
N HIS A 235 -6.60 -17.46 1.67
CA HIS A 235 -7.99 -17.59 1.26
C HIS A 235 -8.85 -16.45 1.81
N ASN A 236 -9.69 -15.87 0.97
CA ASN A 236 -10.70 -14.92 1.42
C ASN A 236 -11.96 -15.65 1.88
N VAL A 237 -12.42 -15.36 3.10
CA VAL A 237 -13.64 -15.91 3.68
C VAL A 237 -14.66 -14.81 3.88
N TYR A 238 -15.88 -15.06 3.39
CA TYR A 238 -17.03 -14.16 3.49
C TYR A 238 -18.13 -14.83 4.30
N ALA A 239 -18.61 -14.15 5.32
CA ALA A 239 -19.64 -14.65 6.22
C ALA A 239 -20.74 -13.61 6.42
N ARG A 240 -22.00 -14.05 6.36
CA ARG A 240 -23.19 -13.21 6.50
C ARG A 240 -24.27 -13.88 7.33
N ARG A 241 -24.93 -13.14 8.21
CA ARG A 241 -26.11 -13.66 8.94
C ARG A 241 -27.31 -13.87 7.99
N PRO A 242 -28.08 -14.96 8.16
CA PRO A 242 -29.37 -15.12 7.50
C PRO A 242 -30.29 -13.92 7.77
N GLY A 243 -30.94 -13.40 6.74
CA GLY A 243 -31.83 -12.23 6.85
C GLY A 243 -31.16 -10.87 6.64
N VAL A 244 -29.83 -10.79 6.73
CA VAL A 244 -29.08 -9.60 6.33
C VAL A 244 -29.09 -9.50 4.79
N PRO A 245 -29.56 -8.39 4.19
CA PRO A 245 -29.63 -8.26 2.73
C PRO A 245 -28.25 -8.45 2.09
N ALA A 246 -28.22 -9.29 1.05
CA ALA A 246 -27.09 -9.29 0.13
C ALA A 246 -27.20 -8.05 -0.74
N GLY A 247 -26.08 -7.39 -1.01
CA GLY A 247 -26.04 -6.23 -1.88
C GLY A 247 -24.81 -6.26 -2.78
N THR A 248 -24.83 -5.39 -3.78
CA THR A 248 -23.64 -4.96 -4.49
C THR A 248 -23.15 -3.68 -3.83
N ALA A 249 -21.89 -3.66 -3.42
CA ALA A 249 -21.31 -2.45 -2.85
C ALA A 249 -21.13 -1.42 -3.99
N SER A 250 -21.88 -0.30 -3.91
CA SER A 250 -21.70 0.84 -4.81
C SER A 250 -20.91 1.93 -4.09
N VAL A 251 -19.84 2.39 -4.73
CA VAL A 251 -19.02 3.47 -4.19
C VAL A 251 -19.72 4.79 -4.47
N THR A 252 -19.89 5.61 -3.44
CA THR A 252 -20.19 7.03 -3.63
C THR A 252 -18.87 7.77 -3.53
N LEU A 253 -18.36 8.25 -4.66
CA LEU A 253 -17.23 9.17 -4.63
C LEU A 253 -17.74 10.50 -4.07
N PRO A 254 -17.05 11.12 -3.11
CA PRO A 254 -17.39 12.46 -2.67
C PRO A 254 -17.28 13.42 -3.85
N ASP A 255 -18.24 14.34 -3.98
CA ASP A 255 -18.25 15.36 -5.05
C ASP A 255 -16.96 16.22 -5.03
N ARG A 256 -16.28 16.30 -3.87
CA ARG A 256 -15.00 16.97 -3.64
C ARG A 256 -14.19 16.24 -2.57
N GLY A 257 -13.45 15.20 -2.95
CA GLY A 257 -12.37 14.68 -2.10
C GLY A 257 -11.16 15.64 -2.07
N PRO A 258 -10.26 15.52 -1.09
CA PRO A 258 -8.99 16.23 -1.10
C PRO A 258 -8.25 15.84 -2.39
N THR A 259 -8.07 16.81 -3.26
CA THR A 259 -7.17 16.69 -4.40
C THR A 259 -5.93 17.49 -4.06
N LEU A 260 -4.79 17.17 -4.68
CA LEU A 260 -3.62 18.05 -4.61
C LEU A 260 -3.99 19.50 -4.95
N ARG A 261 -4.97 19.69 -5.85
CA ARG A 261 -5.54 20.99 -6.21
C ARG A 261 -6.31 21.66 -5.07
N SER A 262 -7.18 20.95 -4.33
CA SER A 262 -7.92 21.52 -3.20
C SER A 262 -7.00 21.81 -2.02
N LEU A 263 -6.07 20.92 -1.72
CA LEU A 263 -5.05 21.11 -0.69
C LEU A 263 -4.19 22.34 -0.97
N THR A 264 -3.75 22.53 -2.22
CA THR A 264 -3.01 23.74 -2.62
C THR A 264 -3.86 25.01 -2.43
N GLY A 265 -5.17 24.93 -2.66
CA GLY A 265 -6.11 26.03 -2.42
C GLY A 265 -6.22 26.38 -0.94
N GLU A 266 -6.44 25.38 -0.10
CA GLU A 266 -6.55 25.52 1.37
C GLU A 266 -5.25 26.07 1.98
N LEU A 267 -4.09 25.60 1.51
CA LEU A 267 -2.78 26.10 1.93
C LEU A 267 -2.57 27.58 1.56
N ARG A 268 -3.07 28.02 0.40
CA ARG A 268 -3.04 29.45 0.02
C ARG A 268 -3.94 30.30 0.92
N GLU A 269 -5.16 29.83 1.21
CA GLU A 269 -6.08 30.53 2.11
C GLU A 269 -5.50 30.65 3.52
N LEU A 270 -4.92 29.56 4.03
CA LEU A 270 -4.25 29.54 5.33
C LEU A 270 -3.04 30.49 5.36
N ALA A 271 -2.20 30.48 4.33
CA ALA A 271 -1.05 31.37 4.21
C ALA A 271 -1.49 32.84 4.18
N ALA A 272 -2.52 33.18 3.41
CA ALA A 272 -3.07 34.53 3.37
C ALA A 272 -3.63 34.99 4.73
N ALA A 273 -4.28 34.08 5.47
CA ALA A 273 -4.81 34.38 6.80
C ALA A 273 -3.72 34.53 7.88
N ARG A 274 -2.62 33.77 7.78
CA ARG A 274 -1.56 33.73 8.80
C ARG A 274 -0.37 34.64 8.50
N LEU A 275 -0.15 34.99 7.24
CA LEU A 275 0.93 35.86 6.77
C LEU A 275 0.38 37.07 5.99
N PRO A 276 -0.47 37.93 6.61
CA PRO A 276 -1.15 39.02 5.90
C PRO A 276 -0.22 40.08 5.30
N SER A 277 1.04 40.14 5.74
CA SER A 277 2.07 41.07 5.27
C SER A 277 2.99 40.49 4.19
N ALA A 278 2.82 39.22 3.81
CA ALA A 278 3.58 38.56 2.76
C ALA A 278 2.64 37.97 1.70
N PRO A 279 2.97 38.04 0.40
CA PRO A 279 2.20 37.33 -0.60
C PRO A 279 2.27 35.81 -0.29
N PRO A 280 1.15 35.08 -0.41
CA PRO A 280 1.17 33.63 -0.26
C PRO A 280 2.12 33.01 -1.31
N PRO A 281 2.75 31.87 -1.01
CA PRO A 281 3.61 31.18 -1.97
C PRO A 281 2.88 30.90 -3.30
N ASP A 282 3.51 31.27 -4.41
CA ASP A 282 2.96 31.03 -5.75
C ASP A 282 3.01 29.54 -6.12
N ARG A 283 4.00 28.82 -5.59
CA ARG A 283 4.28 27.41 -5.85
C ARG A 283 4.27 26.60 -4.55
N TRP A 284 3.58 25.47 -4.59
CA TRP A 284 3.51 24.50 -3.51
C TRP A 284 4.03 23.17 -4.05
N THR A 285 5.11 22.67 -3.48
CA THR A 285 5.72 21.39 -3.87
C THR A 285 5.48 20.40 -2.74
N LEU A 286 4.80 19.30 -3.03
CA LEU A 286 4.70 18.19 -2.08
C LEU A 286 5.93 17.32 -2.26
N VAL A 287 6.60 17.05 -1.15
CA VAL A 287 7.72 16.14 -1.07
C VAL A 287 7.32 15.00 -0.12
N THR A 288 7.72 13.78 -0.44
CA THR A 288 7.45 12.59 0.39
C THR A 288 8.32 12.55 1.64
N GLU A 289 9.46 13.23 1.61
CA GLU A 289 10.33 13.46 2.75
C GLU A 289 11.01 14.82 2.62
N LEU A 290 11.27 15.45 3.77
CA LEU A 290 12.23 16.55 3.86
C LEU A 290 13.57 15.89 4.15
N THR A 291 14.44 15.74 3.16
CA THR A 291 15.84 15.38 3.41
C THR A 291 16.43 16.35 4.42
N GLU A 292 17.35 15.89 5.28
CA GLU A 292 18.04 16.77 6.25
C GLU A 292 18.88 17.81 5.50
N LEU A 293 18.24 18.93 5.16
CA LEU A 293 18.87 20.08 4.52
C LEU A 293 19.72 20.77 5.58
N THR A 294 21.03 20.52 5.53
CA THR A 294 21.97 21.09 6.51
C THR A 294 22.40 22.50 6.11
N GLU A 295 22.19 22.91 4.85
CA GLU A 295 22.47 24.27 4.39
C GLU A 295 21.34 24.91 3.56
N LEU A 296 21.12 26.22 3.78
CA LEU A 296 20.13 27.05 3.06
C LEU A 296 20.36 27.09 1.53
N THR A 297 21.55 26.74 1.07
CA THR A 297 21.95 26.66 -0.35
C THR A 297 21.28 25.50 -1.08
N GLU A 298 21.03 24.36 -0.41
CA GLU A 298 20.37 23.17 -0.98
C GLU A 298 18.88 23.44 -1.31
N LEU A 299 18.23 24.35 -0.57
CA LEU A 299 16.89 24.87 -0.89
C LEU A 299 16.86 25.66 -2.22
N THR A 300 17.98 26.27 -2.61
CA THR A 300 18.08 27.05 -3.85
C THR A 300 18.22 26.13 -5.07
N GLU A 301 18.83 24.96 -4.92
CA GLU A 301 18.92 23.94 -5.97
C GLU A 301 17.57 23.21 -6.17
N LEU A 302 16.85 22.93 -5.08
CA LEU A 302 15.47 22.42 -5.12
C LEU A 302 14.47 23.42 -5.74
N THR A 303 14.71 24.73 -5.60
CA THR A 303 13.84 25.78 -6.16
C THR A 303 14.27 26.29 -7.53
N GLY A 304 15.55 26.17 -7.89
CA GLY A 304 16.13 26.56 -9.18
C GLY A 304 15.98 25.54 -10.31
N ARG A 305 15.61 24.28 -10.00
CA ARG A 305 15.40 23.20 -10.99
C ARG A 305 14.04 23.19 -11.69
N THR A 306 13.24 24.25 -11.57
CA THR A 306 11.94 24.32 -12.25
C THR A 306 11.81 25.53 -13.15
N GLU A 307 12.16 25.33 -14.42
CA GLU A 307 11.52 26.07 -15.49
C GLU A 307 10.04 25.62 -15.59
N SER A 308 9.15 26.59 -15.37
CA SER A 308 7.75 26.68 -15.83
C SER A 308 7.07 25.41 -16.35
N THR A 309 6.38 24.66 -15.48
CA THR A 309 5.21 23.85 -15.89
C THR A 309 3.93 24.53 -15.42
N ASP A 310 3.33 25.25 -16.35
CA ASP A 310 1.95 25.74 -16.34
C ASP A 310 0.99 24.57 -16.07
N LEU A 311 0.30 24.57 -14.92
CA LEU A 311 -0.63 23.50 -14.50
C LEU A 311 -2.01 23.58 -15.20
N THR A 312 -2.01 24.02 -16.45
CA THR A 312 -3.10 23.83 -17.41
C THR A 312 -2.73 22.73 -18.41
N GLY A 313 -2.31 21.57 -17.91
CA GLY A 313 -1.92 20.41 -18.73
C GLY A 313 -3.08 19.48 -19.05
N GLY A 314 -4.04 19.94 -19.86
CA GLY A 314 -4.61 19.01 -20.84
C GLY A 314 -3.50 18.65 -21.81
N HIS A 315 -3.18 17.35 -21.93
CA HIS A 315 -2.36 16.72 -22.97
C HIS A 315 -1.79 17.70 -24.01
N ARG A 316 -0.70 18.39 -23.68
CA ARG A 316 0.16 18.98 -24.70
C ARG A 316 1.22 17.94 -24.97
N ALA A 317 1.09 17.29 -26.12
CA ALA A 317 2.15 16.55 -26.75
C ALA A 317 3.40 17.46 -26.81
N SER A 318 4.34 17.24 -25.91
CA SER A 318 5.72 17.70 -26.10
C SER A 318 6.27 16.91 -27.28
N SER A 319 6.78 17.63 -28.28
CA SER A 319 7.40 17.03 -29.45
C SER A 319 8.58 16.17 -29.00
N GLY A 320 8.63 14.93 -29.48
CA GLY A 320 9.60 13.91 -29.06
C GLY A 320 11.05 14.29 -29.37
N ALA A 321 11.72 14.87 -28.39
CA ALA A 321 13.17 14.83 -28.32
C ALA A 321 13.54 13.58 -27.53
N ARG A 322 14.24 12.64 -28.18
CA ARG A 322 14.88 11.51 -27.50
C ARG A 322 15.87 12.06 -26.47
N PRO A 323 16.06 11.39 -25.32
CA PRO A 323 17.15 11.71 -24.40
C PRO A 323 18.46 11.75 -25.17
N ASP A 324 19.41 12.61 -24.80
CA ASP A 324 20.73 12.62 -25.42
C ASP A 324 21.54 11.40 -24.96
N THR A 325 21.17 10.22 -25.46
CA THR A 325 21.84 8.94 -25.21
C THR A 325 23.23 8.90 -25.88
N ALA A 326 23.62 9.93 -26.63
CA ALA A 326 24.89 9.98 -27.35
C ALA A 326 26.05 10.53 -26.49
N GLY A 327 25.76 11.20 -25.37
CA GLY A 327 26.77 11.81 -24.50
C GLY A 327 27.30 10.93 -23.37
N SER A 328 26.51 9.95 -22.90
CA SER A 328 26.82 9.15 -21.71
C SER A 328 26.72 7.64 -21.97
N PRO A 329 27.85 6.91 -21.90
CA PRO A 329 27.86 5.45 -22.04
C PRO A 329 26.95 4.73 -21.04
N ARG A 330 26.78 5.28 -19.83
CA ARG A 330 25.93 4.68 -18.79
C ARG A 330 24.45 4.86 -19.09
N VAL A 331 24.04 6.04 -19.54
CA VAL A 331 22.64 6.29 -19.97
C VAL A 331 22.31 5.48 -21.22
N ALA A 332 23.28 5.21 -22.10
CA ALA A 332 23.08 4.32 -23.24
C ALA A 332 22.81 2.87 -22.83
N VAL A 333 23.45 2.36 -21.77
CA VAL A 333 23.15 1.04 -21.17
C VAL A 333 21.73 1.02 -20.60
N LEU A 334 21.34 2.04 -19.83
CA LEU A 334 19.98 2.17 -19.31
C LEU A 334 18.94 2.22 -20.45
N ALA A 335 19.19 3.01 -21.50
CA ALA A 335 18.34 3.09 -22.68
C ALA A 335 18.17 1.74 -23.38
N ALA A 336 19.25 0.97 -23.52
CA ALA A 336 19.20 -0.36 -24.14
C ALA A 336 18.35 -1.33 -23.32
N ILE A 337 18.58 -1.40 -22.01
CA ILE A 337 17.82 -2.30 -21.12
C ILE A 337 16.35 -1.88 -21.04
N TRP A 338 16.07 -0.59 -20.97
CA TRP A 338 14.70 -0.04 -20.97
C TRP A 338 13.96 -0.34 -22.28
N ALA A 339 14.64 -0.18 -23.42
CA ALA A 339 14.09 -0.52 -24.73
C ALA A 339 13.83 -2.02 -24.91
N ASP A 340 14.67 -2.87 -24.33
CA ASP A 340 14.47 -4.32 -24.32
C ASP A 340 13.21 -4.72 -23.56
N ILE A 341 12.90 -4.00 -22.48
CA ILE A 341 11.77 -4.28 -21.60
C ILE A 341 10.45 -3.72 -22.16
N PHE A 342 10.44 -2.44 -22.55
CA PHE A 342 9.22 -1.71 -22.90
C PHE A 342 9.09 -1.38 -24.40
N GLY A 343 10.13 -1.69 -25.19
CA GLY A 343 10.24 -1.33 -26.60
C GLY A 343 10.97 0.00 -26.83
N PRO A 344 11.49 0.23 -28.04
CA PRO A 344 12.36 1.37 -28.36
C PRO A 344 11.66 2.74 -28.32
N ASP A 345 10.33 2.77 -28.43
CA ASP A 345 9.54 4.01 -28.36
C ASP A 345 9.33 4.50 -26.92
N ALA A 346 9.63 3.64 -25.93
CA ALA A 346 9.50 3.94 -24.51
C ALA A 346 10.72 4.69 -23.93
N VAL A 347 11.81 4.83 -24.70
CA VAL A 347 13.01 5.58 -24.28
C VAL A 347 12.80 7.07 -24.50
N ARG A 348 12.09 7.70 -23.56
CA ARG A 348 11.79 9.13 -23.55
C ARG A 348 11.93 9.67 -22.12
N PRO A 349 12.38 10.92 -21.92
CA PRO A 349 12.64 11.44 -20.57
C PRO A 349 11.43 11.39 -19.64
N ASP A 350 10.23 11.57 -20.20
CA ASP A 350 8.94 11.61 -19.49
C ASP A 350 8.27 10.24 -19.36
N ALA A 351 8.86 9.18 -19.90
CA ALA A 351 8.27 7.85 -19.84
C ALA A 351 8.43 7.27 -18.42
N ASP A 352 7.30 7.12 -17.74
CA ASP A 352 7.23 6.53 -16.41
C ASP A 352 7.21 5.00 -16.49
N PHE A 353 8.06 4.37 -15.67
CA PHE A 353 8.22 2.92 -15.60
C PHE A 353 6.87 2.19 -15.39
N PHE A 354 5.99 2.70 -14.53
CA PHE A 354 4.73 2.05 -14.19
C PHE A 354 3.63 2.34 -15.23
N ASP A 355 3.62 3.54 -15.81
CA ASP A 355 2.69 3.88 -16.90
C ASP A 355 2.93 3.04 -18.17
N LEU A 356 4.18 2.60 -18.38
CA LEU A 356 4.57 1.67 -19.44
C LEU A 356 4.16 0.20 -19.14
N GLY A 357 3.53 -0.06 -18.00
CA GLY A 357 3.14 -1.39 -17.57
C GLY A 357 4.23 -2.14 -16.80
N GLY A 358 5.27 -1.45 -16.34
CA GLY A 358 6.27 -2.01 -15.43
C GLY A 358 5.66 -2.40 -14.09
N ASP A 359 6.14 -3.51 -13.55
CA ASP A 359 5.77 -4.03 -12.24
C ASP A 359 7.03 -4.30 -11.40
N SER A 360 6.86 -4.78 -10.17
CA SER A 360 7.99 -5.07 -9.29
C SER A 360 8.97 -6.10 -9.88
N LEU A 361 8.48 -7.06 -10.67
CA LEU A 361 9.32 -8.07 -11.33
C LEU A 361 10.16 -7.46 -12.46
N THR A 362 9.54 -6.58 -13.25
CA THR A 362 10.19 -5.85 -14.32
C THR A 362 11.23 -4.86 -13.75
N ALA A 363 10.97 -4.31 -12.57
CA ALA A 363 11.87 -3.42 -11.85
C ALA A 363 13.14 -4.16 -11.41
N VAL A 364 12.96 -5.37 -10.87
CA VAL A 364 14.09 -6.27 -10.53
C VAL A 364 14.94 -6.54 -11.77
N ARG A 365 14.31 -6.90 -12.89
CA ARG A 365 15.03 -7.19 -14.14
C ARG A 365 15.83 -6.00 -14.64
N LEU A 366 15.25 -4.80 -14.56
CA LEU A 366 15.95 -3.57 -14.92
C LEU A 366 17.18 -3.37 -14.03
N MET A 367 17.02 -3.52 -12.71
CA MET A 367 18.11 -3.36 -11.74
C MET A 367 19.21 -4.40 -11.92
N THR A 368 18.88 -5.69 -12.00
CA THR A 368 19.87 -6.76 -12.17
C THR A 368 20.68 -6.60 -13.46
N ARG A 369 20.01 -6.26 -14.57
CA ARG A 369 20.71 -6.02 -15.85
C ARG A 369 21.58 -4.76 -15.80
N LEU A 370 21.21 -3.75 -15.01
CA LEU A 370 22.02 -2.55 -14.79
C LEU A 370 23.21 -2.83 -13.89
N GLU A 371 23.04 -3.59 -12.80
CA GLU A 371 24.12 -4.04 -11.93
C GLU A 371 25.13 -4.90 -12.69
N ASP A 372 24.68 -5.83 -13.53
CA ASP A 372 25.57 -6.66 -14.37
C ASP A 372 26.40 -5.81 -15.35
N ALA A 373 25.81 -4.74 -15.87
CA ALA A 373 26.44 -3.90 -16.89
C ALA A 373 27.28 -2.74 -16.32
N LEU A 374 26.92 -2.22 -15.14
CA LEU A 374 27.47 -0.99 -14.55
C LEU A 374 28.01 -1.18 -13.12
N GLY A 375 27.72 -2.29 -12.44
CA GLY A 375 28.12 -2.57 -11.06
C GLY A 375 27.05 -2.24 -10.00
N GLU A 376 27.28 -2.70 -8.76
CA GLU A 376 26.30 -2.65 -7.65
C GLU A 376 25.89 -1.23 -7.21
N ASP A 377 26.65 -0.21 -7.57
CA ASP A 377 26.39 1.20 -7.22
C ASP A 377 25.66 1.99 -8.33
N ALA A 378 25.20 1.33 -9.39
CA ALA A 378 24.64 2.01 -10.56
C ALA A 378 23.29 2.70 -10.29
N LEU A 379 22.44 2.09 -9.46
CA LEU A 379 21.11 2.56 -9.10
C LEU A 379 20.72 2.02 -7.73
N THR A 380 20.19 2.88 -6.87
CA THR A 380 19.58 2.41 -5.62
C THR A 380 18.22 1.80 -5.90
N PRO A 381 17.87 0.65 -5.27
CA PRO A 381 16.58 0.00 -5.46
C PRO A 381 15.38 0.91 -5.21
N ASP A 382 15.52 1.85 -4.26
CA ASP A 382 14.47 2.79 -3.91
C ASP A 382 14.14 3.78 -5.03
N LEU A 383 15.09 4.11 -5.91
CA LEU A 383 14.91 5.19 -6.88
C LEU A 383 13.81 4.89 -7.91
N ILE A 384 13.70 3.64 -8.37
CA ILE A 384 12.63 3.26 -9.30
C ILE A 384 11.23 3.44 -8.69
N PHE A 385 11.14 3.47 -7.36
CA PHE A 385 9.88 3.61 -6.63
C PHE A 385 9.61 5.04 -6.16
N THR A 386 10.63 5.91 -6.14
CA THR A 386 10.52 7.33 -5.76
C THR A 386 10.46 8.26 -6.96
N ASP A 387 11.26 8.01 -8.02
CA ASP A 387 11.24 8.76 -9.28
C ASP A 387 11.43 7.82 -10.48
N SER A 388 10.31 7.30 -10.97
CA SER A 388 10.21 6.20 -11.95
C SER A 388 10.36 6.61 -13.41
N THR A 389 10.65 7.88 -13.70
CA THR A 389 10.81 8.33 -15.09
C THR A 389 12.16 7.92 -15.65
N PHE A 390 12.21 7.60 -16.94
CA PHE A 390 13.49 7.31 -17.61
C PHE A 390 14.51 8.45 -17.42
N GLY A 391 14.05 9.71 -17.44
CA GLY A 391 14.90 10.88 -17.22
C GLY A 391 15.55 10.89 -15.83
N ALA A 392 14.76 10.67 -14.77
CA ALA A 392 15.28 10.65 -13.41
C ALA A 392 16.25 9.48 -13.16
N LEU A 393 15.96 8.31 -13.72
CA LEU A 393 16.85 7.15 -13.65
C LEU A 393 18.13 7.39 -14.44
N ALA A 394 18.06 8.05 -15.59
CA ALA A 394 19.23 8.43 -16.38
C ALA A 394 20.13 9.40 -15.60
N ASP A 395 19.55 10.43 -14.97
CA ASP A 395 20.28 11.40 -14.16
C ASP A 395 20.98 10.74 -12.95
N ALA A 396 20.33 9.76 -12.30
CA ALA A 396 20.92 9.04 -11.19
C ALA A 396 22.03 8.08 -11.60
N VAL A 397 21.86 7.37 -12.72
CA VAL A 397 22.91 6.53 -13.30
C VAL A 397 24.12 7.37 -13.72
N GLU A 398 23.89 8.57 -14.25
CA GLU A 398 24.94 9.55 -14.57
C GLU A 398 25.69 9.98 -13.30
N ALA A 399 24.96 10.33 -12.24
CA ALA A 399 25.50 10.80 -10.97
C ALA A 399 26.17 9.70 -10.12
N SER A 400 25.93 8.43 -10.46
CA SER A 400 26.50 7.30 -9.74
C SER A 400 28.04 7.23 -9.86
N GLY A 401 28.69 6.65 -8.85
CA GLY A 401 30.13 6.35 -8.86
C GLY A 401 30.51 5.12 -9.70
N ALA A 402 29.55 4.54 -10.42
CA ALA A 402 29.72 3.28 -11.16
C ALA A 402 30.82 3.35 -12.22
N PRO A 403 31.61 2.29 -12.47
CA PRO A 403 32.58 2.27 -13.56
C PRO A 403 31.94 2.57 -14.93
N GLU A 404 32.70 3.17 -15.86
CA GLU A 404 32.23 3.29 -17.25
C GLU A 404 32.09 1.90 -17.88
N PRO A 405 30.98 1.60 -18.57
CA PRO A 405 30.73 0.30 -19.18
C PRO A 405 31.77 0.00 -20.25
N THR A 406 32.28 -1.24 -20.25
CA THR A 406 33.31 -1.69 -21.21
C THR A 406 32.71 -2.12 -22.56
N ALA A 407 31.39 -2.33 -22.63
CA ALA A 407 30.60 -2.60 -23.84
C ALA A 407 29.09 -2.35 -23.57
N LEU A 408 28.29 -2.11 -24.64
CA LEU A 408 26.83 -2.10 -24.56
C LEU A 408 26.27 -3.54 -24.57
N PRO A 409 25.24 -3.85 -23.76
CA PRO A 409 24.63 -5.19 -23.67
C PRO A 409 23.84 -5.61 -24.91
#